data_AF-B5AK99-F1
#
_entry.id   AF-B5AK99-F1
#
_cell.length_a   1.000
_cell.length_b   1.000
_cell.length_c   1.000
_cell.angle_alpha   90.00
_cell.angle_beta   90.00
_cell.angle_gamma   90.00
#
_symmetry.space_group_name_H-M   'P 1'
#
loop_
_entity.id
_entity.type
_entity.pdbx_description
1 polymer ?
#
loop_
_entity_poly.entity_id
_entity_poly.type
_entity_poly.pdbx_seq_one_letter_code
_entity_poly.pdbx_strand_id
1 'polypeptide(L)'
;MLENILTSYVENLEVFPWHMFGLFLVFIFMILGIANGIEKVNKIIMPIFFMLFIVLAVRVGFLEGSDKGYQYLFKPDWNALKDIKTWVYALGQAFFSLSIAGSGTLVYGSYLKKTEDVVSCARNVAVFDTIAAMLAALVIIPAVFAFGLD
;
A
#
# COMPACT_ATOMS: atom_id res chain seq x y z
N MET A 1 -2.94 -6.40 -23.95
CA MET A 1 -2.75 -4.93 -23.89
C MET A 1 -1.82 -4.53 -22.74
N LEU A 2 -2.12 -4.92 -21.50
CA LEU A 2 -1.26 -4.64 -20.33
C LEU A 2 0.15 -5.25 -20.47
N GLU A 3 0.25 -6.50 -20.92
CA GLU A 3 1.55 -7.15 -21.19
C GLU A 3 2.37 -6.37 -22.22
N ASN A 4 1.80 -6.02 -23.37
CA ASN A 4 2.50 -5.24 -24.41
C ASN A 4 2.95 -3.86 -23.92
N ILE A 5 2.18 -3.21 -23.04
CA ILE A 5 2.59 -1.95 -22.40
C ILE A 5 3.77 -2.20 -21.46
N LEU A 6 3.73 -3.25 -20.65
CA LEU A 6 4.80 -3.61 -19.72
C LEU A 6 6.10 -3.99 -20.46
N THR A 7 6.02 -4.77 -21.54
CA THR A 7 7.21 -5.11 -22.35
C THR A 7 7.81 -3.86 -23.01
N SER A 8 6.96 -2.97 -23.55
CA SER A 8 7.41 -1.69 -24.09
C SER A 8 8.03 -0.77 -23.04
N TYR A 9 7.55 -0.81 -21.79
CA TYR A 9 8.13 -0.05 -20.67
C TYR A 9 9.47 -0.60 -20.19
N VAL A 10 9.64 -1.92 -20.17
CA VAL A 10 10.90 -2.58 -19.76
C VAL A 10 11.99 -2.41 -20.84
N GLU A 11 11.61 -2.38 -22.11
CA GLU A 11 12.52 -2.13 -23.23
C GLU A 11 12.90 -0.65 -23.41
N ASN A 12 12.20 0.27 -22.74
CA ASN A 12 12.48 1.70 -22.80
C ASN A 12 13.69 2.07 -21.93
N LEU A 13 14.82 2.37 -22.58
CA LEU A 13 16.06 2.82 -21.93
C LEU A 13 15.88 4.09 -21.07
N GLU A 14 14.82 4.87 -21.30
CA GLU A 14 14.49 6.06 -20.51
C GLU A 14 14.04 5.74 -19.07
N VAL A 15 13.51 4.54 -18.83
CA VAL A 15 13.04 4.08 -17.51
C VAL A 15 14.20 3.63 -16.62
N PHE A 16 15.32 3.25 -17.24
CA PHE A 16 16.50 2.74 -16.57
C PHE A 16 17.16 3.77 -15.63
N PRO A 17 17.41 5.03 -16.04
CA PRO A 17 17.93 6.06 -15.13
C PRO A 17 17.08 6.26 -13.87
N TRP A 18 15.75 6.27 -14.00
CA TRP A 18 14.83 6.43 -12.87
C TRP A 18 14.90 5.26 -11.89
N HIS A 19 15.01 4.03 -12.40
CA HIS A 19 15.21 2.85 -11.57
C HIS A 19 16.55 2.90 -10.84
N MET A 20 17.63 3.26 -11.54
CA MET A 20 18.97 3.38 -10.94
C MET A 20 19.00 4.46 -9.86
N PHE A 21 18.34 5.59 -10.11
CA PHE A 21 18.19 6.65 -9.13
C PHE A 21 17.41 6.19 -7.88
N GLY A 22 16.29 5.48 -8.07
CA GLY A 22 15.50 4.93 -6.98
C GLY A 22 16.30 3.94 -6.12
N LEU A 23 16.99 2.99 -6.76
CA LEU A 23 17.86 2.04 -6.05
C LEU A 23 18.99 2.75 -5.31
N PHE A 24 19.62 3.73 -5.93
CA PHE A 24 20.68 4.52 -5.32
C PHE A 24 20.20 5.22 -4.03
N LEU A 25 19.01 5.84 -4.06
CA LEU A 25 18.41 6.43 -2.85
C LEU A 25 18.14 5.40 -1.77
N VAL A 26 17.57 4.25 -2.13
CA VAL A 26 17.33 3.15 -1.18
C VAL A 26 18.64 2.70 -0.52
N PHE A 27 19.70 2.50 -1.30
CA PHE A 27 21.00 2.09 -0.77
C PHE A 27 21.61 3.14 0.16
N ILE A 28 21.49 4.44 -0.13
CA ILE A 28 21.95 5.51 0.77
C ILE A 28 21.28 5.35 2.14
N PHE A 29 19.95 5.22 2.19
CA PHE A 29 19.23 5.10 3.45
C PHE A 29 19.50 3.77 4.17
N MET A 30 19.77 2.70 3.43
CA MET A 30 20.20 1.43 4.02
C MET A 30 21.58 1.53 4.67
N ILE A 31 22.54 2.22 4.07
CA ILE A 31 23.89 2.42 4.64
C ILE A 31 23.83 3.24 5.93
N LEU A 32 22.91 4.21 6.03
CA LEU A 32 22.66 4.99 7.25
C LEU A 32 22.05 4.15 8.39
N GLY A 33 21.69 2.90 8.13
CA GLY A 33 21.12 1.96 9.09
C GLY A 33 19.65 2.22 9.39
N ILE A 34 19.01 1.25 10.04
CA ILE A 34 17.55 1.26 10.29
C ILE A 34 17.13 2.44 11.18
N ALA A 35 17.73 2.58 12.37
CA ALA A 35 17.33 3.59 13.34
C ALA A 35 17.71 5.02 12.94
N ASN A 36 18.87 5.20 12.29
CA ASN A 36 19.40 6.53 11.94
C ASN A 36 19.02 7.01 10.55
N GLY A 37 18.66 6.10 9.63
CA GLY A 37 18.17 6.40 8.29
C GLY A 37 16.67 6.16 8.16
N ILE A 38 16.30 4.88 8.00
CA ILE A 38 14.95 4.44 7.59
C ILE A 38 13.87 4.96 8.55
N GLU A 39 14.05 4.80 9.86
CA GLU A 39 13.04 5.18 10.86
C GLU A 39 12.76 6.69 10.86
N LYS A 40 13.80 7.53 10.74
CA LYS A 40 13.64 8.99 10.72
C LYS A 40 12.89 9.47 9.49
N VAL A 41 13.22 8.90 8.33
CA VAL A 41 12.54 9.23 7.08
C VAL A 41 11.08 8.80 7.15
N ASN A 42 10.80 7.59 7.61
CA ASN A 42 9.42 7.07 7.73
C ASN A 42 8.57 7.87 8.72
N LYS A 43 9.15 8.40 9.81
CA LYS A 43 8.45 9.29 10.74
C LYS A 43 7.88 10.54 10.08
N ILE A 44 8.46 10.99 8.96
CA ILE A 44 8.00 12.17 8.20
C ILE A 44 7.14 11.73 7.02
N ILE A 45 7.59 10.73 6.25
CA ILE A 45 6.90 10.29 5.03
C ILE A 45 5.53 9.68 5.35
N MET A 46 5.41 8.87 6.40
CA MET A 46 4.13 8.20 6.71
C MET A 46 3.01 9.19 7.05
N PRO A 47 3.20 10.18 7.95
CA PRO A 47 2.18 11.21 8.18
C PRO A 47 1.81 12.00 6.91
N ILE A 48 2.80 12.35 6.09
CA ILE A 48 2.56 13.06 4.82
C ILE A 48 1.72 12.19 3.87
N PHE A 49 2.04 10.90 3.76
CA PHE A 49 1.28 9.95 2.95
C PHE A 49 -0.20 9.91 3.35
N PHE A 50 -0.49 9.74 4.64
CA PHE A 50 -1.88 9.74 5.12
C PHE A 50 -2.57 11.08 4.85
N MET A 51 -1.91 12.21 5.11
CA MET A 51 -2.46 13.54 4.87
C MET A 51 -2.79 13.74 3.38
N LEU A 52 -1.88 13.35 2.49
CA LEU A 52 -2.08 13.44 1.05
C LEU A 52 -3.27 12.60 0.60
N PHE A 53 -3.37 11.35 1.07
CA PHE A 53 -4.49 10.49 0.70
C PHE A 53 -5.83 10.99 1.27
N ILE A 54 -5.85 11.61 2.44
CA ILE A 54 -7.06 12.27 2.96
C ILE A 54 -7.49 13.41 2.03
N VAL A 55 -6.55 14.27 1.61
CA VAL A 55 -6.84 15.37 0.67
C VAL A 55 -7.38 14.82 -0.65
N LEU A 56 -6.78 13.75 -1.17
CA LEU A 56 -7.26 13.08 -2.38
C LEU A 56 -8.65 12.48 -2.19
N ALA A 57 -8.92 11.82 -1.06
CA ALA A 57 -10.22 11.21 -0.79
C ALA A 57 -11.33 12.27 -0.77
N VAL A 58 -11.07 13.41 -0.14
CA VAL A 58 -11.96 14.56 -0.14
C VAL A 58 -12.18 15.06 -1.57
N ARG A 59 -11.10 15.27 -2.35
CA ARG A 59 -11.20 15.76 -3.74
C ARG A 59 -11.98 14.82 -4.65
N VAL A 60 -11.78 13.51 -4.50
CA VAL A 60 -12.46 12.47 -5.28
C VAL A 60 -13.95 12.42 -4.93
N GLY A 61 -14.30 12.60 -3.66
CA GLY A 61 -15.71 12.64 -3.24
C GLY A 61 -16.54 13.78 -3.87
N PHE A 62 -15.88 14.82 -4.38
CA PHE A 62 -16.54 15.90 -5.14
C PHE A 62 -16.57 15.67 -6.66
N LEU A 63 -16.02 14.56 -7.16
CA LEU A 63 -16.12 14.23 -8.58
C LEU A 63 -17.51 13.66 -8.91
N GLU A 64 -18.06 14.08 -10.04
CA GLU A 64 -19.30 13.53 -10.58
C GLU A 64 -19.10 12.03 -10.91
N GLY A 65 -20.06 11.19 -10.52
CA GLY A 65 -20.01 9.74 -10.73
C GLY A 65 -19.22 8.94 -9.69
N SER A 66 -18.55 9.59 -8.74
CA SER A 66 -17.81 8.92 -7.64
C SER A 66 -18.73 8.13 -6.70
N ASP A 67 -20.00 8.51 -6.60
CA ASP A 67 -21.05 7.87 -5.80
C ASP A 67 -21.22 6.38 -6.14
N LYS A 68 -21.13 6.02 -7.43
CA LYS A 68 -21.19 4.62 -7.89
C LYS A 68 -20.01 3.81 -7.39
N GLY A 69 -18.82 4.40 -7.34
CA GLY A 69 -17.64 3.72 -6.83
C GLY A 69 -17.71 3.51 -5.31
N TYR A 70 -18.27 4.45 -4.55
CA TYR A 70 -18.55 4.22 -3.13
C TYR A 70 -19.60 3.12 -2.93
N GLN A 71 -20.66 3.09 -3.75
CA GLN A 71 -21.63 2.00 -3.71
C GLN A 71 -20.98 0.65 -4.03
N TYR A 72 -20.11 0.59 -5.03
CA TYR A 72 -19.36 -0.63 -5.36
C TYR A 72 -18.48 -1.07 -4.19
N LEU A 73 -17.74 -0.15 -3.57
CA LEU A 73 -16.81 -0.46 -2.48
C LEU A 73 -17.52 -0.99 -1.23
N PHE A 74 -18.69 -0.44 -0.88
CA PHE A 74 -19.37 -0.75 0.38
C PHE A 74 -20.57 -1.68 0.26
N LYS A 75 -21.01 -2.05 -0.95
CA LYS A 75 -22.10 -3.00 -1.16
C LYS A 75 -21.54 -4.43 -1.23
N PRO A 76 -21.65 -5.23 -0.15
CA PRO A 76 -21.15 -6.59 -0.19
C PRO A 76 -21.96 -7.46 -1.15
N ASP A 77 -21.26 -8.26 -1.97
CA ASP A 77 -21.88 -9.38 -2.69
C ASP A 77 -21.72 -10.67 -1.88
N TRP A 78 -22.79 -11.08 -1.22
CA TRP A 78 -22.82 -12.29 -0.42
C TRP A 78 -22.64 -13.58 -1.24
N ASN A 79 -22.89 -13.55 -2.55
CA ASN A 79 -22.64 -14.71 -3.40
C ASN A 79 -21.14 -14.92 -3.64
N ALA A 80 -20.35 -13.84 -3.69
CA ALA A 80 -18.89 -13.94 -3.83
C ALA A 80 -18.26 -14.69 -2.64
N LEU A 81 -18.86 -14.65 -1.45
CA LEU A 81 -18.36 -15.38 -0.28
C LEU A 81 -18.52 -16.91 -0.37
N LYS A 82 -19.37 -17.41 -1.29
CA LYS A 82 -19.53 -18.84 -1.56
C LYS A 82 -18.39 -19.40 -2.40
N ASP A 83 -17.66 -18.53 -3.13
CA ASP A 83 -16.49 -18.94 -3.90
C ASP A 83 -15.27 -19.05 -2.97
N ILE A 84 -14.65 -20.22 -2.93
CA ILE A 84 -13.43 -20.47 -2.16
C ILE A 84 -12.27 -19.57 -2.62
N LYS A 85 -12.23 -19.18 -3.89
CA LYS A 85 -11.17 -18.31 -4.42
C LYS A 85 -11.18 -16.93 -3.79
N THR A 86 -12.35 -16.41 -3.41
CA THR A 86 -12.49 -15.14 -2.67
C THR A 86 -11.67 -15.17 -1.39
N TRP A 87 -11.75 -16.27 -0.63
CA TRP A 87 -11.00 -16.44 0.61
C TRP A 87 -9.50 -16.62 0.36
N VAL A 88 -9.13 -17.36 -0.68
CA VAL A 88 -7.72 -17.54 -1.06
C VAL A 88 -7.07 -16.20 -1.43
N TYR A 89 -7.75 -15.37 -2.24
CA TYR A 89 -7.24 -14.07 -2.62
C TYR A 89 -7.21 -13.08 -1.45
N ALA A 90 -8.25 -13.05 -0.63
CA ALA A 90 -8.28 -12.18 0.56
C ALA A 90 -7.17 -12.54 1.56
N LEU A 91 -6.97 -13.83 1.82
CA LEU A 91 -5.88 -14.29 2.69
C LEU A 91 -4.51 -13.97 2.08
N GLY A 92 -4.32 -14.25 0.78
CA GLY A 92 -3.08 -13.89 0.07
C GLY A 92 -2.75 -12.39 0.17
N GLN A 93 -3.75 -11.53 -0.01
CA GLN A 93 -3.59 -10.09 0.15
C GLN A 93 -3.26 -9.70 1.60
N ALA A 94 -3.92 -10.29 2.60
CA ALA A 94 -3.62 -10.00 4.01
C ALA A 94 -2.17 -10.36 4.39
N PHE A 95 -1.66 -11.51 3.92
CA PHE A 95 -0.28 -11.91 4.16
C PHE A 95 0.74 -11.02 3.42
N PHE A 96 0.40 -10.60 2.20
CA PHE A 96 1.23 -9.69 1.41
C PHE A 96 1.30 -8.29 2.03
N SER A 97 0.15 -7.71 2.37
CA SER A 97 0.04 -6.36 2.95
C SER A 97 0.85 -6.23 4.24
N LEU A 98 0.71 -7.21 5.14
CA LEU A 98 1.45 -7.23 6.40
C LEU A 98 2.91 -7.70 6.27
N SER A 99 3.36 -8.00 5.05
CA SER A 99 4.73 -8.47 4.77
C SER A 99 5.16 -9.69 5.59
N ILE A 100 4.22 -10.55 5.99
CA ILE A 100 4.46 -11.70 6.88
C ILE A 100 5.22 -12.82 6.16
N ALA A 101 4.99 -12.96 4.86
CA ALA A 101 5.68 -13.95 4.03
C ALA A 101 7.18 -13.63 3.82
N GLY A 102 7.60 -12.39 4.10
CA GLY A 102 8.99 -11.95 3.96
C GLY A 102 9.78 -11.97 5.26
N SER A 103 11.11 -11.87 5.15
CA SER A 103 12.01 -11.79 6.32
C SER A 103 12.12 -10.38 6.92
N GLY A 104 11.56 -9.35 6.28
CA GLY A 104 11.69 -7.95 6.69
C GLY A 104 11.19 -7.68 8.11
N THR A 105 9.99 -8.16 8.46
CA THR A 105 9.42 -8.00 9.80
C THR A 105 10.25 -8.69 10.88
N LEU A 106 10.85 -9.85 10.55
CA LEU A 106 11.78 -10.55 11.44
C LEU A 106 13.08 -9.76 11.66
N VAL A 107 13.62 -9.17 10.59
CA VAL A 107 14.80 -8.29 10.68
C VAL A 107 14.48 -7.07 11.55
N TYR A 108 13.36 -6.37 11.35
CA TYR A 108 12.97 -5.25 12.22
C TYR A 108 12.77 -5.68 13.68
N GLY A 109 12.19 -6.87 13.88
CA GLY A 109 12.00 -7.45 15.21
C GLY A 109 13.31 -7.69 15.96
N SER A 110 14.40 -8.05 15.28
CA SER A 110 15.70 -8.30 15.92
C SER A 110 16.36 -7.03 16.49
N TYR A 111 15.91 -5.84 16.06
CA TYR A 111 16.36 -4.55 16.60
C TYR A 111 15.46 -3.98 17.70
N LEU A 112 14.34 -4.64 18.03
CA LEU A 112 13.48 -4.18 19.12
C LEU A 112 14.18 -4.35 20.47
N LYS A 113 13.99 -3.37 21.37
CA LYS A 113 14.47 -3.48 22.75
C LYS A 113 13.69 -4.60 23.45
N LYS A 114 14.34 -5.29 24.40
CA LYS A 114 13.71 -6.36 25.20
C LYS A 114 12.51 -5.88 26.05
N THR A 115 12.35 -4.57 26.21
CA THR A 115 11.27 -3.93 26.95
C THR A 115 10.02 -3.67 26.12
N GLU A 116 10.08 -3.84 24.80
CA GLU A 116 8.96 -3.56 23.90
C GLU A 116 7.91 -4.68 23.94
N ASP A 117 6.64 -4.30 23.93
CA ASP A 117 5.52 -5.25 23.78
C ASP A 117 5.29 -5.55 22.30
N VAL A 118 5.81 -6.69 21.86
CA VAL A 118 5.72 -7.16 20.47
C VAL A 118 4.27 -7.38 20.04
N VAL A 119 3.38 -7.81 20.94
CA VAL A 119 1.98 -8.09 20.60
C VAL A 119 1.23 -6.78 20.36
N SER A 120 1.47 -5.77 21.21
CA SER A 120 0.94 -4.42 21.01
C SER A 120 1.44 -3.80 19.71
N CYS A 121 2.74 -3.90 19.43
CA CYS A 121 3.34 -3.43 18.18
C CYS A 121 2.71 -4.10 16.95
N ALA A 122 2.59 -5.43 16.95
CA ALA A 122 1.99 -6.18 15.85
C ALA A 122 0.53 -5.77 15.61
N ARG A 123 -0.26 -5.54 16.68
CA ARG A 123 -1.63 -5.05 16.57
C ARG A 123 -1.67 -3.67 15.90
N ASN A 124 -0.81 -2.75 16.33
CA ASN A 124 -0.77 -1.41 15.76
C ASN A 124 -0.40 -1.45 14.27
N VAL A 125 0.58 -2.26 13.89
CA VAL A 125 0.95 -2.46 12.47
C VAL A 125 -0.26 -2.92 11.66
N ALA A 126 -0.98 -3.96 12.12
CA ALA A 126 -2.15 -4.46 11.42
C ALA A 126 -3.28 -3.42 11.27
N VAL A 127 -3.53 -2.64 12.32
CA VAL A 127 -4.55 -1.58 12.30
C VAL A 127 -4.17 -0.47 11.33
N PHE A 128 -2.94 0.07 11.40
CA PHE A 128 -2.52 1.16 10.53
C PHE A 128 -2.38 0.74 9.07
N ASP A 129 -1.95 -0.50 8.81
CA ASP A 129 -1.93 -1.09 7.46
C ASP A 129 -3.35 -1.16 6.87
N THR A 130 -4.31 -1.67 7.65
CA THR A 130 -5.72 -1.74 7.23
C THR A 130 -6.30 -0.34 6.96
N ILE A 131 -6.00 0.65 7.82
CA ILE A 131 -6.45 2.04 7.61
C ILE A 131 -5.86 2.61 6.32
N ALA A 132 -4.57 2.37 6.06
CA ALA A 132 -3.92 2.81 4.82
C ALA A 132 -4.56 2.17 3.58
N ALA A 133 -4.81 0.85 3.61
CA ALA A 133 -5.46 0.13 2.54
C ALA A 133 -6.88 0.63 2.27
N MET A 134 -7.67 0.85 3.33
CA MET A 134 -9.03 1.40 3.23
C MET A 134 -9.02 2.82 2.68
N LEU A 135 -8.09 3.67 3.12
CA LEU A 135 -7.96 5.03 2.61
C LEU A 135 -7.56 5.04 1.13
N ALA A 136 -6.67 4.14 0.71
CA ALA A 136 -6.33 3.96 -0.70
C ALA A 136 -7.54 3.49 -1.52
N ALA A 137 -8.32 2.53 -1.02
CA ALA A 137 -9.55 2.08 -1.68
C ALA A 137 -10.59 3.20 -1.82
N LEU A 138 -10.74 4.06 -0.80
CA LEU A 138 -11.61 5.24 -0.81
C LEU A 138 -11.21 6.30 -1.84
N VAL A 139 -9.94 6.33 -2.26
CA VAL A 139 -9.46 7.23 -3.30
C VAL A 139 -9.59 6.56 -4.68
N ILE A 140 -9.05 5.35 -4.82
CA ILE A 140 -8.85 4.70 -6.11
C ILE A 140 -10.19 4.25 -6.70
N ILE A 141 -11.01 3.52 -5.93
CA ILE A 141 -12.24 2.93 -6.48
C ILE A 141 -13.23 4.01 -6.95
N PRO A 142 -13.56 5.05 -6.15
CA PRO A 142 -14.45 6.10 -6.62
C PRO A 142 -13.87 6.93 -7.77
N ALA A 143 -12.55 7.13 -7.81
CA ALA A 143 -11.91 7.81 -8.94
C ALA A 143 -12.06 7.01 -10.24
N VAL A 144 -11.88 5.69 -10.21
CA VAL A 144 -12.07 4.81 -11.38
C VAL A 144 -13.46 5.00 -11.99
N PHE A 145 -14.51 4.98 -11.16
CA PHE A 145 -15.89 5.21 -11.62
C PHE A 145 -16.12 6.65 -12.12
N ALA A 146 -15.56 7.64 -11.44
CA ALA A 146 -15.70 9.05 -11.86
C ALA A 146 -15.05 9.33 -13.22
N PHE A 147 -13.98 8.61 -13.56
CA PHE A 147 -13.29 8.72 -14.85
C PHE A 147 -13.79 7.71 -15.90
N GLY A 148 -14.76 6.84 -15.56
CA GLY A 148 -15.30 5.83 -16.47
C GLY A 148 -14.28 4.75 -16.87
N LEU A 149 -13.45 4.33 -15.92
CA LEU A 149 -12.39 3.33 -16.09
C LEU A 149 -12.74 1.96 -15.48
N ASP A 150 -13.99 1.76 -15.06
CA ASP A 150 -14.54 0.54 -14.46
C ASP A 150 -14.85 -0.59 -15.46
#